data_AF-A0A060DBX6-F1
#
_entry.id   AF-A0A060DBX6-F1
#
_cell.length_a   1.000
_cell.length_b   1.000
_cell.length_c   1.000
_cell.angle_alpha   90.00
_cell.angle_beta   90.00
_cell.angle_gamma   90.00
#
_symmetry.space_group_name_H-M   'P 1'
#
loop_
_entity.id
_entity.type
_entity.pdbx_description
1 polymer ?
#
loop_
_entity_poly.entity_id
_entity_poly.type
_entity_poly.pdbx_seq_one_letter_code
_entity_poly.pdbx_strand_id
1 'polypeptide(L)'
;MSYCSISGFYTTEPVLLKKSGYIFDKKTIYSFIRKFNKCPITGISSSIVDLIECKTLSVNKPFFKNKLDIISIIEMLEEEIRNFIINYFQLKQNLIITRQELLKSLYQNDSSYKTIIFLIKENNKYKKILNKILAVV
;
A
#
# COMPACT_ATOMS: atom_id res chain seq x y z
N MET A 1 1.38 -7.65 34.83
CA MET A 1 0.62 -7.11 33.68
C MET A 1 1.53 -7.20 32.46
N SER A 2 1.47 -8.27 31.66
CA SER A 2 2.44 -8.54 30.57
C SER A 2 1.93 -8.07 29.20
N TYR A 3 2.64 -7.13 28.59
CA TYR A 3 2.41 -6.64 27.23
C TYR A 3 3.10 -7.55 26.19
N CYS A 4 2.45 -7.76 25.05
CA CYS A 4 3.06 -8.45 23.92
C CYS A 4 4.08 -7.53 23.27
N SER A 5 5.34 -7.95 23.18
CA SER A 5 6.38 -7.13 22.54
C SER A 5 6.22 -6.99 21.02
N ILE A 6 5.33 -7.75 20.38
CA ILE A 6 5.02 -7.64 18.94
C ILE A 6 3.82 -6.73 18.69
N SER A 7 2.72 -6.96 19.43
CA SER A 7 1.43 -6.31 19.14
C SER A 7 1.18 -5.08 20.00
N GLY A 8 1.94 -4.89 21.09
CA GLY A 8 1.71 -3.81 22.06
C GLY A 8 0.45 -3.99 22.90
N PHE A 9 -0.34 -5.04 22.65
CA PHE A 9 -1.58 -5.33 23.35
C PHE A 9 -1.35 -6.24 24.56
N TYR A 10 -2.37 -6.29 25.42
CA TYR A 10 -2.38 -7.19 26.56
C TYR A 10 -2.59 -8.64 26.10
N THR A 11 -1.75 -9.54 26.60
CA THR A 11 -1.74 -10.95 26.19
C THR A 11 -2.62 -11.79 27.11
N THR A 12 -3.54 -12.56 26.55
CA THR A 12 -4.36 -13.52 27.31
C THR A 12 -3.56 -14.78 27.66
N GLU A 13 -2.65 -15.18 26.77
CA GLU A 13 -1.77 -16.33 26.91
C GLU A 13 -0.30 -15.87 26.74
N PRO A 14 0.30 -15.27 27.78
CA PRO A 14 1.68 -14.81 27.72
C PRO A 14 2.66 -15.98 27.68
N VAL A 15 3.53 -15.97 26.68
CA VAL A 15 4.62 -16.92 26.51
C VAL A 15 5.93 -16.14 26.54
N LEU A 16 6.82 -16.54 27.43
CA LEU A 16 8.16 -15.97 27.55
C LEU A 16 9.15 -16.78 26.72
N LEU A 17 10.00 -16.07 25.97
CA LEU A 17 11.07 -16.70 25.23
C LEU A 17 12.37 -16.68 26.05
N LYS A 18 12.88 -17.86 26.44
CA LYS A 18 14.05 -18.00 27.35
C LYS A 18 15.27 -17.18 26.93
N LYS A 19 15.56 -17.18 25.62
CA LYS A 19 16.78 -16.59 25.05
C LYS A 19 16.75 -15.06 25.00
N SER A 20 15.57 -14.46 24.90
CA SER A 20 15.43 -13.01 24.73
C SER A 20 14.77 -12.32 25.92
N GLY A 21 14.09 -13.07 26.79
CA GLY A 21 13.39 -12.54 27.96
C GLY A 21 12.13 -11.74 27.63
N TYR A 22 11.75 -11.63 26.36
CA TYR A 22 10.52 -10.93 25.94
C TYR A 22 9.28 -11.82 26.06
N ILE A 23 8.15 -11.15 26.29
CA ILE A 23 6.84 -11.79 26.44
C ILE A 23 6.04 -11.58 25.15
N PHE A 24 5.46 -12.67 24.65
CA PHE A 24 4.69 -12.69 23.42
C PHE A 24 3.35 -13.37 23.64
N ASP A 25 2.42 -13.13 22.73
CA ASP A 25 1.22 -13.96 22.62
C ASP A 25 1.57 -15.33 22.06
N LYS A 26 0.97 -16.39 22.63
CA LYS A 26 1.14 -17.76 22.16
C LYS A 26 0.90 -17.90 20.64
N LYS A 27 -0.22 -17.40 20.12
CA LYS A 27 -0.57 -17.55 18.69
C LYS A 27 0.44 -16.85 17.76
N THR A 28 0.89 -15.65 18.12
CA THR A 28 1.79 -14.87 17.29
C THR A 28 3.19 -15.46 17.29
N ILE A 29 3.73 -15.82 18.45
CA ILE A 29 5.09 -16.37 18.53
C ILE A 29 5.20 -17.77 17.90
N TYR A 30 4.18 -18.62 18.06
CA TYR A 30 4.17 -19.95 17.45
C TYR A 30 4.10 -19.88 15.92
N SER A 31 3.28 -18.97 15.36
CA SER A 31 3.21 -18.79 13.91
C SER A 31 4.50 -18.18 13.34
N PHE A 32 5.16 -17.30 14.10
CA PHE A 32 6.42 -16.68 13.70
C PHE A 32 7.59 -17.67 13.71
N ILE A 33 7.75 -18.44 14.79
CA ILE A 33 8.83 -19.43 14.92
C ILE A 33 8.69 -20.51 13.85
N ARG A 34 7.47 -20.99 13.55
CA ARG A 34 7.25 -21.97 12.47
C ARG A 34 7.72 -21.47 11.10
N LYS A 35 7.63 -20.17 10.84
CA LYS A 35 7.98 -19.58 9.53
C LYS A 35 9.47 -19.24 9.41
N PHE A 36 10.07 -18.70 10.47
CA PHE A 36 11.39 -18.08 10.39
C PHE A 36 12.45 -18.70 11.32
N ASN A 37 12.07 -19.58 12.25
CA ASN A 37 12.95 -20.20 13.27
C ASN A 37 13.85 -19.18 14.01
N LYS A 38 13.37 -17.95 14.16
CA LYS A 38 14.10 -16.82 14.74
C LYS A 38 13.19 -16.00 15.66
N CYS A 39 13.81 -15.27 16.58
CA CYS A 39 13.14 -14.31 17.45
C CYS A 39 12.72 -13.07 16.64
N PRO A 40 11.48 -12.56 16.80
CA PRO A 40 10.98 -11.41 16.04
C PRO A 40 11.65 -10.08 16.40
N ILE A 41 12.26 -9.97 17.57
CA ILE A 41 12.86 -8.71 18.07
C ILE A 41 14.39 -8.76 18.01
N THR A 42 14.99 -9.86 18.47
CA THR A 42 16.45 -9.97 18.60
C THR A 42 17.11 -10.72 17.44
N GLY A 43 16.33 -11.36 16.56
CA GLY A 43 16.86 -12.13 15.43
C GLY A 43 17.59 -13.43 15.80
N ILE A 44 17.67 -13.78 17.09
CA ILE A 44 18.34 -14.99 17.60
C ILE A 44 17.57 -16.24 17.16
N SER A 45 18.26 -17.32 16.80
CA SER A 45 17.63 -18.60 16.45
C SER A 45 16.92 -19.23 17.67
N SER A 46 15.61 -19.39 17.56
CA SER A 46 14.74 -19.88 18.64
C SER A 46 13.84 -20.99 18.14
N SER A 47 13.68 -22.01 19.00
CA SER A 47 12.84 -23.17 18.75
C SER A 47 11.59 -23.13 19.65
N ILE A 48 10.58 -23.94 19.31
CA ILE A 48 9.32 -24.01 20.08
C ILE A 48 9.56 -24.48 21.52
N VAL A 49 10.65 -25.24 21.77
CA VAL A 49 11.02 -25.74 23.11
C VAL A 49 11.55 -24.63 24.04
N ASP A 50 11.98 -23.51 23.46
CA ASP A 50 12.49 -22.35 24.20
C ASP A 50 11.37 -21.45 24.75
N LEU A 51 10.11 -21.80 24.47
CA LEU A 51 8.92 -21.08 24.92
C LEU A 51 8.46 -21.60 26.29
N ILE A 52 8.37 -20.70 27.28
CA ILE A 52 7.81 -20.98 28.60
C ILE A 52 6.44 -20.31 28.69
N GLU A 53 5.42 -21.08 29.04
CA GLU A 53 4.10 -20.52 29.36
C GLU A 53 4.15 -19.87 30.75
N CYS A 54 3.87 -18.57 30.81
CA CYS A 54 3.79 -17.85 32.07
C CYS A 54 2.38 -18.01 32.64
N LYS A 55 2.25 -18.73 33.77
CA LYS A 55 1.00 -18.81 34.51
C LYS A 55 0.70 -17.46 35.14
N THR A 56 -0.19 -16.68 34.53
CA THR A 56 -0.75 -15.48 35.13
C THR A 56 -2.05 -15.82 35.84
N LEU A 57 -2.33 -15.15 36.97
CA LEU A 57 -3.68 -15.13 37.52
C LEU A 57 -4.58 -14.57 36.42
N SER A 58 -5.52 -15.39 35.93
CA SER A 58 -6.48 -15.02 34.91
C SER A 58 -7.45 -13.98 35.45
N VAL A 59 -6.96 -12.75 35.64
CA VAL A 59 -7.82 -11.59 35.68
C VAL A 59 -8.25 -11.41 34.24
N ASN A 60 -9.39 -12.00 33.90
CA ASN A 60 -10.18 -11.57 32.76
C ASN A 60 -10.33 -10.06 32.93
N LYS A 61 -9.49 -9.30 32.22
CA LYS A 61 -9.69 -7.87 32.07
C LYS A 61 -11.08 -7.76 31.47
N PRO A 62 -12.02 -7.02 32.10
CA PRO A 62 -13.33 -6.84 31.50
C PRO A 62 -13.10 -6.35 30.08
N PHE A 63 -13.83 -6.93 29.13
CA PHE A 63 -13.92 -6.42 27.78
C PHE A 63 -14.43 -4.98 27.85
N PHE A 64 -13.52 -4.02 27.96
CA PHE A 64 -13.74 -2.65 27.56
C PHE A 64 -12.67 -2.32 26.54
N LYS A 65 -12.98 -2.72 25.30
CA LYS A 65 -12.39 -2.20 24.08
C LYS A 65 -12.74 -0.71 24.07
N ASN A 66 -11.87 0.08 24.68
CA ASN A 66 -12.06 1.50 24.95
C ASN A 66 -13.27 1.76 25.86
N LYS A 67 -13.17 2.77 26.73
CA LYS A 67 -14.39 3.48 27.06
C LYS A 67 -14.84 4.08 25.74
N LEU A 68 -15.89 3.54 25.12
CA LEU A 68 -16.62 4.24 24.07
C LEU A 68 -17.39 5.38 24.75
N ASP A 69 -16.65 6.32 25.32
CA ASP A 69 -17.23 7.59 25.72
C ASP A 69 -17.68 8.22 24.40
N ILE A 70 -18.95 8.66 24.32
CA ILE A 70 -19.54 9.24 23.10
C ILE A 70 -18.61 10.28 22.46
N ILE A 71 -17.86 11.01 23.30
CA ILE A 71 -16.86 12.00 22.93
C ILE A 71 -15.70 11.39 22.11
N SER A 72 -15.15 10.24 22.53
CA SER A 72 -14.05 9.57 21.84
C SER A 72 -14.43 9.06 20.43
N ILE A 73 -15.70 8.68 20.23
CA ILE A 73 -16.22 8.28 18.92
C ILE A 73 -16.34 9.50 18.00
N ILE A 74 -16.78 10.63 18.55
CA ILE A 74 -16.90 11.88 17.79
C ILE A 74 -15.52 12.34 17.34
N GLU A 75 -14.50 12.30 18.20
CA GLU A 75 -13.12 12.66 17.82
C GLU A 75 -12.59 11.77 16.68
N MET A 76 -12.85 10.46 16.74
CA MET A 76 -12.45 9.53 15.68
C MET A 76 -13.23 9.79 14.38
N LEU A 77 -14.52 10.09 14.46
CA LEU A 77 -15.34 10.45 13.29
C LEU A 77 -14.88 11.77 12.67
N GLU A 78 -14.53 12.76 13.48
CA GLU A 78 -13.97 14.02 12.98
C GLU A 78 -12.67 13.79 12.22
N GLU A 79 -11.79 12.92 12.72
CA GLU A 79 -10.55 12.57 12.04
C GLU A 79 -10.80 11.86 10.71
N GLU A 80 -11.70 10.88 10.68
CA GLU A 80 -12.09 10.17 9.46
C GLU A 80 -12.73 11.11 8.42
N ILE A 81 -13.60 12.02 8.85
CA ILE A 81 -14.22 13.01 7.97
C ILE A 81 -13.17 13.97 7.40
N ARG A 82 -12.23 14.45 8.21
CA ARG A 82 -11.13 15.29 7.72
C ARG A 82 -10.30 14.56 6.66
N ASN A 83 -9.93 13.29 6.93
CA ASN A 83 -9.19 12.46 5.99
C ASN A 83 -9.97 12.26 4.68
N PHE A 84 -11.27 11.97 4.77
CA PHE A 84 -12.15 11.85 3.61
C PHE A 84 -12.20 13.12 2.76
N ILE A 85 -12.35 14.30 3.39
CA ILE A 85 -12.40 15.59 2.69
C ILE A 85 -11.09 15.86 1.94
N ILE A 86 -9.94 15.64 2.57
CA ILE A 86 -8.63 15.84 1.96
C ILE A 86 -8.45 14.89 0.77
N ASN A 87 -8.77 13.60 0.96
CA ASN A 87 -8.66 12.60 -0.09
C ASN A 87 -9.58 12.92 -1.28
N TYR A 88 -10.82 13.34 -1.01
CA TYR A 88 -11.77 13.75 -2.04
C TYR A 88 -11.24 14.95 -2.85
N PHE A 89 -10.66 15.94 -2.17
CA PHE A 89 -10.09 17.11 -2.83
C PHE A 89 -8.89 16.73 -3.71
N GLN A 90 -7.96 15.92 -3.20
CA GLN A 90 -6.82 15.40 -3.97
C GLN A 90 -7.28 14.59 -5.19
N LEU A 91 -8.27 13.72 -5.02
CA LEU A 91 -8.84 12.94 -6.12
C LEU A 91 -9.41 13.86 -7.21
N LYS A 92 -10.15 14.90 -6.82
CA LYS A 92 -10.70 15.90 -7.75
C LYS A 92 -9.59 16.66 -8.49
N GLN A 93 -8.52 17.03 -7.81
CA GLN A 93 -7.37 17.68 -8.43
C GLN A 93 -6.68 16.77 -9.45
N ASN A 94 -6.44 15.51 -9.10
CA ASN A 94 -5.87 14.50 -10.00
C ASN A 94 -6.75 14.29 -11.24
N LEU A 95 -8.07 14.31 -11.08
CA LEU A 95 -9.02 14.21 -12.19
C LEU A 95 -8.85 15.38 -13.18
N ILE A 96 -8.69 16.61 -12.67
CA ILE A 96 -8.48 17.79 -13.52
C ILE A 96 -7.15 17.68 -14.27
N ILE A 97 -6.07 17.29 -13.58
CA ILE A 97 -4.74 17.13 -14.18
C ILE A 97 -4.77 16.06 -15.28
N THR A 98 -5.30 14.87 -14.98
CA THR A 98 -5.39 13.78 -15.97
C THR A 98 -6.23 14.16 -17.19
N ARG A 99 -7.29 14.95 -17.03
CA ARG A 99 -8.05 15.51 -18.16
C ARG A 99 -7.19 16.45 -19.01
N GLN A 100 -6.38 17.30 -18.40
CA GLN A 100 -5.47 18.20 -19.13
C GLN A 100 -4.38 17.42 -19.87
N GLU A 101 -3.81 16.39 -19.24
CA GLU A 101 -2.81 15.49 -19.86
C GLU A 101 -3.39 14.71 -21.04
N LEU A 102 -4.64 14.23 -20.91
CA LEU A 102 -5.36 13.58 -21.99
C LEU A 102 -5.57 14.54 -23.15
N LEU A 103 -6.06 15.76 -22.90
CA LEU A 103 -6.26 16.77 -23.95
C LEU A 103 -4.95 17.08 -24.68
N LYS A 104 -3.86 17.29 -23.93
CA LYS A 104 -2.52 17.49 -24.50
C LYS A 104 -2.11 16.34 -25.42
N SER A 105 -2.35 15.10 -25.01
CA SER A 105 -2.03 13.91 -25.81
C SER A 105 -2.87 13.84 -27.09
N LEU A 106 -4.17 14.16 -27.03
CA LEU A 106 -5.03 14.24 -28.21
C LEU A 106 -4.56 15.32 -29.19
N TYR A 107 -4.22 16.52 -28.70
CA TYR A 107 -3.69 17.59 -29.55
C TYR A 107 -2.37 17.20 -30.24
N GLN A 108 -1.49 16.48 -29.54
CA GLN A 108 -0.25 15.95 -30.12
C GLN A 108 -0.53 14.89 -31.20
N ASN A 109 -1.52 14.02 -30.98
CA ASN A 109 -1.95 13.04 -31.98
C ASN A 109 -2.49 13.71 -33.24
N ASP A 110 -3.36 14.71 -33.10
CA ASP A 110 -3.91 15.45 -34.24
C ASP A 110 -2.83 16.18 -35.05
N SER A 111 -1.85 16.77 -34.37
CA SER A 111 -0.68 17.36 -35.03
C SER A 111 0.10 16.31 -35.82
N SER A 112 0.36 15.16 -35.20
CA SER A 112 1.07 14.04 -35.83
C SER A 112 0.32 13.54 -37.08
N TYR A 113 -1.00 13.35 -37.00
CA TYR A 113 -1.81 12.96 -38.17
C TYR A 113 -1.73 13.97 -39.31
N LYS A 114 -1.77 15.28 -39.01
CA LYS A 114 -1.59 16.32 -40.04
C LYS A 114 -0.21 16.23 -40.70
N THR A 115 0.85 15.97 -39.94
CA THR A 115 2.19 15.78 -40.51
C THR A 115 2.28 14.54 -41.39
N ILE A 116 1.64 13.43 -41.00
CA ILE A 116 1.59 12.20 -41.81
C ILE A 116 0.87 12.47 -43.13
N ILE A 117 -0.28 13.14 -43.10
CA ILE A 117 -1.03 13.51 -44.31
C ILE A 117 -0.19 14.40 -45.22
N PHE A 118 0.54 15.37 -44.65
CA PHE A 118 1.45 16.22 -45.41
C PHE A 118 2.57 15.41 -46.08
N LEU A 119 3.24 14.54 -45.33
CA LEU A 119 4.31 13.67 -45.84
C LEU A 119 3.79 12.72 -46.94
N ILE A 120 2.60 12.16 -46.80
CA ILE A 120 1.96 11.33 -47.84
C ILE A 120 1.73 12.15 -49.11
N LYS A 121 1.24 13.39 -48.99
CA LYS A 121 1.03 14.28 -50.13
C LYS A 121 2.34 14.61 -50.84
N GLU A 122 3.41 14.92 -50.11
CA GLU A 122 4.74 15.16 -50.69
C GLU A 122 5.31 13.90 -51.36
N ASN A 123 5.25 12.75 -50.69
CA ASN A 123 5.73 11.48 -51.23
C ASN A 123 5.00 11.13 -52.55
N ASN A 124 3.68 11.33 -52.60
CA ASN A 124 2.91 11.14 -53.82
C ASN A 124 3.29 12.12 -54.94
N LYS A 125 3.67 13.37 -54.61
CA LYS A 125 4.20 14.32 -55.61
C LYS A 125 5.53 13.83 -56.17
N TYR A 126 6.47 13.43 -55.31
CA TYR A 126 7.77 12.91 -55.74
C TYR A 126 7.63 11.65 -56.59
N LYS A 127 6.76 10.70 -56.21
CA LYS A 127 6.45 9.51 -57.03
C LYS A 127 5.90 9.87 -58.41
N LYS A 128 4.99 10.84 -58.50
CA LYS A 128 4.47 11.31 -59.80
C LYS A 128 5.55 11.92 -60.67
N ILE A 129 6.46 12.71 -60.10
CA ILE A 129 7.60 13.29 -60.83
C ILE A 129 8.53 12.18 -61.33
N LEU A 130 8.87 11.22 -60.46
CA LEU A 130 9.73 10.09 -60.80
C LEU A 130 9.13 9.23 -61.93
N ASN A 131 7.83 8.93 -61.87
CA ASN A 131 7.13 8.21 -62.93
C ASN A 131 7.11 8.99 -64.26
N LYS A 132 6.99 10.32 -64.22
CA LYS A 132 7.09 11.16 -65.44
C LYS A 132 8.47 11.09 -66.06
N ILE A 133 9.54 11.10 -65.26
CA ILE A 133 10.92 11.00 -65.76
C ILE A 133 11.16 9.61 -66.36
N LEU A 134 10.74 8.55 -65.68
CA LEU A 134 10.88 7.18 -66.18
C LEU A 134 10.12 6.93 -67.49
N ALA A 135 9.00 7.61 -67.74
CA ALA A 135 8.23 7.46 -68.97
C ALA A 135 8.86 8.18 -70.19
N VAL A 136 9.87 9.02 -69.98
CA VAL A 136 10.56 9.80 -71.03
C VAL A 136 11.86 9.10 -71.49
N VAL A 137 12.35 8.13 -70.72
CA VAL A 137 13.51 7.28 -71.04
C VAL A 137 13.01 5.99 -71.70
#